data_AF-G7H280-F1
#
_entry.id   AF-G7H280-F1
#
_cell.length_a   1.000
_cell.length_b   1.000
_cell.length_c   1.000
_cell.angle_alpha   90.00
_cell.angle_beta   90.00
_cell.angle_gamma   90.00
#
_symmetry.space_group_name_H-M   'P 1'
#
loop_
_entity.id
_entity.type
_entity.pdbx_description
1 polymer ?
#
loop_
_entity_poly.entity_id
_entity_poly.type
_entity_poly.pdbx_seq_one_letter_code
_entity_poly.pdbx_strand_id
1 'polypeptide(L)'
;MTSNLTADLSAMADVAKALDDVASCLDTLVADRAAGFAPSSAGDDEVSRAVAGALRSAGERLGVDAADGAAQLRAFAVALRSQAEAMRAADAAEV
;
A
#
# COMPACT_ATOMS: atom_id res chain seq x y z
N MET A 1 -7.84 13.60 -35.75
CA MET A 1 -8.95 13.26 -34.84
C MET A 1 -8.33 12.76 -33.55
N THR A 2 -8.08 13.66 -32.61
CA THR A 2 -7.68 13.29 -31.24
C THR A 2 -8.91 12.70 -30.57
N SER A 3 -8.88 11.40 -30.30
CA SER A 3 -9.94 10.71 -29.57
C SER A 3 -10.21 11.49 -28.28
N ASN A 4 -11.46 11.94 -28.07
CA ASN A 4 -11.89 12.53 -26.81
C ASN A 4 -11.64 11.50 -25.71
N LEU A 5 -10.51 11.64 -25.01
CA LEU A 5 -10.21 10.85 -23.83
C LEU A 5 -10.99 11.50 -22.68
N THR A 6 -12.32 11.32 -22.68
CA THR A 6 -13.15 11.67 -21.53
C THR A 6 -12.77 10.72 -20.41
N ALA A 7 -11.93 11.17 -19.47
CA ALA A 7 -11.66 10.40 -18.27
C ALA A 7 -12.90 10.46 -17.37
N ASP A 8 -13.34 9.30 -16.90
CA ASP A 8 -14.41 9.21 -15.92
C ASP A 8 -13.86 9.59 -14.55
N LEU A 9 -14.16 10.81 -14.12
CA LEU A 9 -13.71 11.37 -12.84
C LEU A 9 -14.29 10.65 -11.63
N SER A 10 -15.46 10.01 -11.76
CA SER A 10 -16.03 9.17 -10.71
C SER A 10 -15.21 7.90 -10.58
N ALA A 11 -14.93 7.24 -11.71
CA ALA A 11 -14.10 6.04 -11.71
C ALA A 11 -12.69 6.31 -11.15
N MET A 12 -12.09 7.47 -11.44
CA MET A 12 -10.80 7.86 -10.84
C MET A 12 -10.85 8.00 -9.32
N ALA A 13 -11.95 8.55 -8.78
CA ALA A 13 -12.16 8.66 -7.34
C ALA A 13 -12.37 7.28 -6.69
N ASP A 14 -13.10 6.38 -7.36
CA ASP A 14 -13.33 5.02 -6.89
C ASP A 14 -12.02 4.22 -6.85
N VAL A 15 -11.16 4.36 -7.87
CA VAL A 15 -9.84 3.73 -7.88
C VAL A 15 -8.95 4.30 -6.77
N ALA A 16 -8.93 5.61 -6.58
CA ALA A 16 -8.17 6.24 -5.49
C ALA A 16 -8.61 5.70 -4.12
N LYS A 17 -9.92 5.55 -3.90
CA LYS A 17 -10.46 4.94 -2.68
C LYS A 17 -10.03 3.48 -2.52
N ALA A 18 -10.12 2.69 -3.58
CA ALA A 18 -9.69 1.29 -3.54
C ALA A 18 -8.20 1.15 -3.18
N LEU A 19 -7.33 2.06 -3.68
CA LEU A 19 -5.92 2.09 -3.31
C LEU A 19 -5.71 2.41 -1.82
N ASP A 20 -6.45 3.37 -1.28
CA ASP A 20 -6.42 3.73 0.15
C ASP A 20 -6.92 2.57 1.04
N ASP A 21 -7.96 1.85 0.59
CA ASP A 21 -8.50 0.67 1.29
C ASP A 21 -7.48 -0.47 1.32
N VAL A 22 -6.80 -0.75 0.20
CA VAL A 22 -5.73 -1.77 0.14
C VAL A 22 -4.55 -1.38 1.02
N ALA A 23 -4.12 -0.12 1.00
CA ALA A 23 -3.05 0.37 1.87
C ALA A 23 -3.39 0.18 3.36
N SER A 24 -4.63 0.47 3.74
CA SER A 24 -5.12 0.30 5.11
C SER A 24 -5.19 -1.19 5.52
N CYS A 25 -5.58 -2.06 4.58
CA CYS A 25 -5.56 -3.51 4.78
C CYS A 25 -4.14 -4.03 5.02
N LEU A 26 -3.15 -3.56 4.25
CA LEU A 26 -1.73 -3.92 4.43
C LEU A 26 -1.24 -3.50 5.82
N ASP A 27 -1.50 -2.27 6.24
CA ASP A 27 -1.08 -1.78 7.57
C ASP A 27 -1.70 -2.62 8.69
N THR A 28 -2.98 -2.98 8.56
CA THR A 28 -3.69 -3.80 9.55
C THR A 28 -3.10 -5.21 9.60
N LEU A 29 -2.88 -5.83 8.43
CA LEU A 29 -2.34 -7.18 8.34
C LEU A 29 -0.93 -7.27 8.92
N VAL A 30 -0.08 -6.27 8.66
CA VAL A 30 1.27 -6.21 9.24
C VAL A 30 1.19 -6.00 10.74
N ALA A 31 0.35 -5.09 11.23
CA ALA A 31 0.18 -4.84 12.67
C ALA A 31 -0.29 -6.11 13.41
N ASP A 32 -1.30 -6.80 12.86
CA ASP A 32 -1.87 -8.01 13.45
C ASP A 32 -0.88 -9.19 13.43
N ARG A 33 -0.01 -9.26 12.41
CA ARG A 33 0.93 -10.37 12.23
C ARG A 33 2.33 -10.09 12.76
N ALA A 34 2.65 -8.87 13.17
CA ALA A 34 3.95 -8.48 13.71
C ALA A 34 4.40 -9.41 14.84
N ALA A 35 3.50 -9.79 15.75
CA ALA A 35 3.79 -10.71 16.85
C ALA A 35 4.08 -12.15 16.37
N GLY A 36 3.49 -12.57 15.26
CA GLY A 36 3.70 -13.89 14.66
C GLY A 36 5.05 -14.03 13.95
N PHE A 37 5.72 -12.92 13.63
CA PHE A 37 7.02 -12.94 12.96
C PHE A 37 8.22 -13.02 13.90
N ALA A 38 8.01 -13.02 15.22
CA ALA A 38 9.08 -13.13 16.20
C ALA A 38 8.98 -14.43 17.03
N PRO A 39 9.00 -15.62 16.40
CA PRO A 39 8.95 -16.87 17.16
C PRO A 39 10.17 -16.99 18.07
N SER A 40 9.96 -17.57 19.25
CA SER A 40 11.06 -18.02 20.12
C SER A 40 11.80 -19.19 19.47
N SER A 41 13.05 -19.42 19.87
CA SER A 41 13.75 -20.64 19.45
C SER A 41 13.02 -21.88 20.01
N ALA A 42 12.98 -22.94 19.21
CA ALA A 42 12.38 -24.21 19.63
C ALA A 42 13.22 -24.98 20.67
N GLY A 43 14.48 -24.56 20.84
CA GLY A 43 15.45 -25.09 21.79
C GLY A 43 16.66 -24.17 21.96
N ASP A 44 17.61 -24.61 22.80
CA ASP A 44 18.85 -23.88 23.11
C ASP A 44 20.02 -24.21 22.17
N ASP A 45 19.78 -25.02 21.15
CA ASP A 45 20.77 -25.33 20.13
C ASP A 45 20.97 -24.16 19.15
N GLU A 46 22.12 -24.16 18.49
CA GLU A 46 22.50 -23.10 17.56
C GLU A 46 21.56 -23.01 16.36
N VAL A 47 21.04 -24.15 15.87
CA VAL A 47 20.14 -24.18 14.71
C VAL A 47 18.81 -23.55 15.08
N SER A 48 18.23 -23.90 16.23
CA SER A 48 16.99 -23.31 16.74
C SER A 48 17.09 -21.79 16.92
N ARG A 49 18.21 -21.29 17.45
CA ARG A 49 18.45 -19.84 17.57
C ARG A 49 18.62 -19.17 16.21
N ALA A 50 19.38 -19.77 15.30
CA ALA A 50 19.62 -19.23 13.97
C ALA A 50 18.31 -19.15 13.15
N VAL A 51 17.48 -20.19 13.20
CA VAL A 51 16.17 -20.22 12.53
C VAL A 51 15.24 -19.15 13.11
N ALA A 52 15.13 -19.04 14.44
CA ALA A 52 14.32 -17.99 15.08
C ALA A 52 14.80 -16.58 14.69
N GLY A 53 16.11 -16.36 14.62
CA GLY A 53 16.70 -15.11 14.17
C GLY A 53 16.40 -14.80 12.69
N ALA A 54 16.50 -15.80 11.82
CA ALA A 54 16.20 -15.66 10.40
C ALA A 54 14.72 -15.33 10.15
N LEU A 55 13.81 -15.97 10.88
CA LEU A 55 12.37 -15.70 10.80
C LEU A 55 12.04 -14.29 11.27
N ARG A 56 12.66 -13.82 12.35
CA ARG A 56 12.52 -12.43 12.84
C ARG A 56 12.96 -11.42 11.79
N SER A 57 14.15 -11.62 11.22
CA SER A 57 14.67 -10.73 10.17
C SER A 57 13.83 -10.78 8.88
N ALA A 58 13.25 -11.92 8.53
CA ALA A 58 12.29 -12.02 7.44
C ALA A 58 11.00 -11.23 7.74
N GLY A 59 10.49 -11.32 8.97
CA GLY A 59 9.36 -10.54 9.47
C GLY A 59 9.56 -9.04 9.40
N GLU A 60 10.70 -8.57 9.90
CA GLU A 60 11.07 -7.15 9.88
C GLU A 60 11.13 -6.61 8.44
N ARG A 61 11.75 -7.36 7.52
CA ARG A 61 11.80 -6.98 6.10
C ARG A 61 10.42 -6.95 5.47
N LEU A 62 9.59 -7.95 5.73
CA LEU A 62 8.20 -7.97 5.24
C LEU A 62 7.41 -6.75 5.76
N GLY A 63 7.62 -6.37 7.03
CA GLY A 63 7.00 -5.17 7.61
C GLY A 63 7.42 -3.89 6.90
N VAL A 64 8.72 -3.75 6.58
CA VAL A 64 9.24 -2.61 5.80
C VAL A 64 8.65 -2.60 4.38
N ASP A 65 8.72 -3.72 3.67
CA ASP A 65 8.23 -3.82 2.29
C ASP A 65 6.72 -3.51 2.19
N ALA A 66 5.94 -3.97 3.17
CA ALA A 66 4.52 -3.70 3.23
C ALA A 66 4.20 -2.23 3.54
N ALA A 67 4.96 -1.59 4.44
CA ALA A 67 4.82 -0.16 4.73
C ALA A 67 5.17 0.70 3.50
N ASP A 68 6.24 0.34 2.78
CA ASP A 68 6.63 1.00 1.54
C ASP A 68 5.55 0.83 0.45
N GLY A 69 5.00 -0.37 0.32
CA GLY A 69 3.88 -0.65 -0.59
C GLY A 69 2.64 0.19 -0.25
N ALA A 70 2.25 0.25 1.02
CA ALA A 70 1.12 1.07 1.48
C ALA A 70 1.35 2.56 1.21
N ALA A 71 2.57 3.07 1.40
CA ALA A 71 2.93 4.44 1.08
C ALA A 71 2.81 4.75 -0.42
N GLN A 72 3.25 3.84 -1.29
CA GLN A 72 3.12 3.99 -2.75
C GLN A 72 1.66 4.01 -3.19
N LEU A 73 0.83 3.11 -2.65
CA LEU A 73 -0.62 3.08 -2.95
C LEU A 73 -1.30 4.41 -2.60
N ARG A 74 -0.98 4.98 -1.43
CA ARG A 74 -1.48 6.30 -1.01
C ARG A 74 -0.99 7.42 -1.93
N ALA A 75 0.27 7.37 -2.35
CA ALA A 75 0.82 8.35 -3.29
C ALA A 75 0.07 8.31 -4.64
N PHE A 76 -0.23 7.11 -5.15
CA PHE A 76 -1.05 6.95 -6.36
C PHE A 76 -2.48 7.44 -6.16
N ALA A 77 -3.11 7.17 -5.02
CA ALA A 77 -4.45 7.67 -4.70
C ALA A 77 -4.50 9.21 -4.68
N VAL A 78 -3.48 9.85 -4.11
CA VAL A 78 -3.32 11.32 -4.11
C VAL A 78 -3.14 11.85 -5.53
N ALA A 79 -2.28 11.22 -6.34
CA ALA A 79 -2.05 11.63 -7.72
C ALA A 79 -3.33 11.51 -8.58
N LEU A 80 -4.09 10.43 -8.41
CA LEU A 80 -5.39 10.25 -9.09
C LEU A 80 -6.40 11.33 -8.71
N ARG A 81 -6.51 11.66 -7.41
CA ARG A 81 -7.38 12.72 -6.93
C ARG A 81 -6.97 14.09 -7.49
N SER A 82 -5.68 14.41 -7.46
CA SER A 82 -5.14 15.65 -8.02
C SER A 82 -5.39 15.77 -9.52
N GLN A 83 -5.22 14.69 -10.27
CA GLN A 83 -5.51 14.68 -11.70
C GLN A 83 -7.01 14.88 -11.97
N ALA A 84 -7.88 14.22 -11.20
CA ALA A 84 -9.32 14.40 -11.34
C ALA A 84 -9.77 15.84 -11.03
N GLU A 85 -9.18 16.48 -10.02
CA GLU A 85 -9.42 17.88 -9.70
C GLU A 85 -8.96 18.84 -10.80
N ALA A 86 -7.76 18.60 -11.37
CA ALA A 86 -7.25 19.39 -12.48
C ALA A 86 -8.16 19.30 -13.72
N MET A 87 -8.70 18.12 -14.02
CA MET A 87 -9.62 17.92 -15.13
C MET A 87 -10.97 18.63 -14.88
N ARG A 88 -11.54 18.57 -13.67
CA ARG A 88 -12.75 19.35 -13.32
C ARG A 88 -12.54 20.85 -13.49
N ALA A 89 -11.37 21.35 -13.09
CA ALA A 89 -11.06 22.77 -13.22
C ALA A 89 -10.90 23.20 -14.68
N ALA A 90 -10.32 22.34 -15.53
CA ALA A 90 -10.22 22.58 -16.97
C ALA A 90 -11.61 22.61 -17.63
N ASP A 91 -12.46 21.63 -17.35
CA ASP A 91 -13.83 21.57 -17.89
C ASP A 91 -14.66 22.80 -17.48
N ALA A 92 -14.46 23.31 -16.26
CA ALA A 92 -15.17 24.50 -15.77
C ALA A 92 -14.67 25.82 -16.37
N ALA A 93 -13.44 25.85 -16.93
CA ALA A 93 -12.86 27.04 -17.55
C ALA A 93 -13.17 27.15 -19.06
N GLU A 94 -13.60 26.06 -19.69
CA GLU A 94 -14.05 26.03 -21.09
C GLU A 94 -15.54 26.38 -21.27
N VAL A 95 -16.29 26.53 -20.17
CA VAL A 95 -17.71 26.93 -20.12
C VAL A 95 -17.84 28.42 -19.79
#